data_AF-A0A060C251-F1
#
_entry.id   AF-A0A060C251-F1
#
_cell.length_a   1.000
_cell.length_b   1.000
_cell.length_c   1.000
_cell.angle_alpha   90.00
_cell.angle_beta   90.00
_cell.angle_gamma   90.00
#
_symmetry.space_group_name_H-M   'P 1'
#
loop_
_entity.id
_entity.type
_entity.pdbx_description
1 polymer ?
#
loop_
_entity_poly.entity_id
_entity_poly.type
_entity_poly.pdbx_seq_one_letter_code
_entity_poly.pdbx_strand_id
1 'polypeptide(L)'
;MPGALAGQGWQMRVMLPAYRGVLDRIGRGNAVWGASDFFGGAAQVWLGRVDETEVLALDAPHLFDRVGGPYADGHGDYGDNAERFAALSWAAAEIARDGVEGWKPE
;
A
#
# COMPACT_ATOMS: atom_id res chain seq x y z
N MET A 1 -9.99 11.64 -2.27
CA MET A 1 -9.74 12.67 -3.30
C MET A 1 -8.38 13.32 -3.06
N PRO A 2 -7.27 12.69 -3.52
CA PRO A 2 -5.91 13.23 -3.35
C PRO A 2 -5.57 14.37 -4.34
N GLY A 3 -6.17 14.41 -5.52
CA GLY A 3 -5.83 15.39 -6.56
C GLY A 3 -6.16 16.86 -6.24
N ALA A 4 -7.03 17.13 -5.26
CA ALA A 4 -7.47 18.50 -4.96
C ALA A 4 -6.46 19.34 -4.15
N LEU A 5 -5.43 18.73 -3.54
CA LEU A 5 -4.47 19.40 -2.66
C LEU A 5 -3.07 19.56 -3.27
N ALA A 6 -2.80 18.92 -4.42
CA ALA A 6 -1.48 19.00 -5.07
C ALA A 6 -1.11 20.44 -5.46
N GLY A 7 -2.10 21.30 -5.73
CA GLY A 7 -1.89 22.72 -6.06
C GLY A 7 -1.47 23.61 -4.89
N GLN A 8 -1.40 23.10 -3.65
CA GLN A 8 -1.02 23.89 -2.45
C GLN A 8 0.38 23.56 -1.90
N GLY A 9 1.20 22.80 -2.63
CA GLY A 9 2.57 22.45 -2.19
C GLY A 9 2.64 21.27 -1.20
N TRP A 10 1.51 20.61 -0.93
CA TRP A 10 1.45 19.43 -0.08
C TRP A 10 1.74 18.16 -0.90
N GLN A 11 2.82 17.45 -0.55
CA GLN A 11 3.13 16.16 -1.15
C GLN A 11 2.38 15.05 -0.42
N MET A 12 1.28 14.59 -1.01
CA MET A 12 0.50 13.47 -0.48
C MET A 12 0.83 12.17 -1.21
N ARG A 13 1.00 11.10 -0.44
CA ARG A 13 1.11 9.74 -0.94
C ARG A 13 -0.06 8.90 -0.43
N VAL A 14 -0.60 8.04 -1.29
CA VAL A 14 -1.66 7.09 -0.92
C VAL A 14 -1.05 5.72 -0.73
N MET A 15 -1.29 5.10 0.43
CA MET A 15 -0.92 3.70 0.66
C MET A 15 -2.10 2.77 0.42
N LEU A 16 -1.87 1.70 -0.35
CA LEU A 16 -2.88 0.68 -0.63
C LEU A 16 -2.24 -0.70 -0.82
N PRO A 17 -2.99 -1.80 -0.62
CA PRO A 17 -2.52 -3.13 -0.97
C PRO A 17 -2.28 -3.25 -2.47
N ALA A 18 -1.18 -3.91 -2.86
CA ALA A 18 -0.86 -4.22 -4.24
C ALA A 18 -1.75 -5.35 -4.78
N TYR A 19 -3.06 -5.11 -4.85
CA TYR A 19 -4.00 -6.05 -5.48
C TYR A 19 -3.59 -6.31 -6.94
N ARG A 20 -4.12 -7.40 -7.52
CA ARG A 20 -3.82 -7.80 -8.90
C ARG A 20 -3.96 -6.61 -9.87
N GLY A 21 -2.88 -6.33 -10.61
CA GLY A 21 -2.80 -5.25 -11.59
C GLY A 21 -2.50 -3.85 -11.03
N VAL A 22 -2.37 -3.67 -9.71
CA VAL A 22 -1.95 -2.39 -9.12
C VAL A 22 -0.52 -2.05 -9.53
N LEU A 23 0.42 -2.98 -9.34
CA LEU A 23 1.84 -2.73 -9.63
C LEU A 23 2.10 -2.35 -11.09
N ASP A 24 1.34 -2.94 -12.01
CA ASP A 24 1.41 -2.60 -13.45
C ASP A 24 0.86 -1.20 -13.72
N ARG A 25 -0.26 -0.83 -13.07
CA ARG A 25 -0.91 0.49 -13.24
C ARG A 25 -0.11 1.65 -12.68
N ILE A 26 0.60 1.45 -11.57
CA ILE A 26 1.38 2.53 -10.95
C ILE A 26 2.74 2.75 -11.62
N GLY A 27 3.08 1.95 -12.65
CA GLY A 27 4.38 1.98 -13.30
C GLY A 27 5.51 1.78 -12.29
N ARG A 28 5.48 0.65 -11.55
CA ARG A 28 6.32 0.38 -10.37
C ARG A 28 7.77 0.88 -10.55
N GLY A 29 8.22 1.72 -9.63
CA GLY A 29 9.61 2.14 -9.49
C GLY A 29 10.41 1.14 -8.65
N ASN A 30 11.36 1.64 -7.86
CA ASN A 30 12.11 0.81 -6.92
C ASN A 30 11.24 0.42 -5.71
N ALA A 31 11.55 -0.73 -5.10
CA ALA A 31 11.05 -1.05 -3.78
C ALA A 31 11.68 -0.08 -2.78
N VAL A 32 10.84 0.56 -1.97
CA VAL A 32 11.25 1.64 -1.07
C VAL A 32 11.21 1.21 0.40
N TRP A 33 10.62 0.06 0.68
CA TRP A 33 10.60 -0.59 1.98
C TRP A 33 10.38 -2.09 1.79
N GLY A 34 10.86 -2.91 2.73
CA GLY A 34 10.56 -4.33 2.74
C GLY A 34 10.96 -5.01 4.04
N ALA A 35 10.31 -6.14 4.31
CA ALA A 35 10.58 -7.00 5.45
C ALA A 35 10.42 -8.47 5.04
N SER A 36 11.35 -9.33 5.47
CA SER A 36 11.30 -10.77 5.18
C SER A 36 10.33 -11.53 6.08
N ASP A 37 10.02 -10.98 7.25
CA ASP A 37 9.05 -11.51 8.22
C ASP A 37 8.07 -10.40 8.61
N PHE A 38 6.90 -10.42 7.98
CA PHE A 38 5.86 -9.41 8.11
C PHE A 38 4.48 -10.08 8.08
N PHE A 39 3.87 -10.20 9.26
CA PHE A 39 2.56 -10.85 9.44
C PHE A 39 2.52 -12.23 8.76
N GLY A 40 3.54 -13.06 9.01
CA GLY A 40 3.61 -14.44 8.52
C GLY A 40 4.15 -14.64 7.11
N GLY A 41 4.73 -13.61 6.48
CA GLY A 41 5.36 -13.73 5.17
C GLY A 41 6.20 -12.51 4.80
N ALA A 42 6.85 -12.54 3.64
CA ALA A 42 7.62 -11.40 3.15
C ALA A 42 6.70 -10.32 2.56
N ALA A 43 7.09 -9.05 2.72
CA ALA A 43 6.39 -7.92 2.11
C ALA A 43 7.36 -6.86 1.59
N GLN A 44 6.93 -6.15 0.54
CA GLN A 44 7.62 -5.00 -0.03
C GLN A 44 6.65 -3.85 -0.26
N VAL A 45 7.12 -2.61 -0.19
CA VAL A 45 6.35 -1.45 -0.62
C VAL A 45 7.03 -0.84 -1.84
N TRP A 46 6.23 -0.63 -2.88
CA TRP A 46 6.66 -0.04 -4.14
C TRP A 46 6.14 1.39 -4.23
N LEU A 47 7.00 2.32 -4.64
CA LEU A 47 6.57 3.67 -4.99
C LEU A 47 6.29 3.73 -6.50
N GLY A 48 5.15 4.28 -6.85
CA GLY A 48 4.75 4.55 -8.23
C GLY A 48 3.80 5.74 -8.30
N ARG A 49 3.20 5.95 -9.47
CA ARG A 49 2.31 7.08 -9.70
C ARG A 49 1.13 6.69 -10.58
N VAL A 50 -0.04 7.22 -10.25
CA VAL A 50 -1.25 7.19 -11.07
C VAL A 50 -1.70 8.62 -11.26
N ASP A 51 -1.69 9.10 -12.51
CA ASP A 51 -1.87 10.51 -12.86
C ASP A 51 -0.92 11.41 -12.05
N GLU A 52 -1.44 12.34 -11.26
CA GLU A 52 -0.67 13.24 -10.39
C GLU A 52 -0.49 12.70 -8.96
N THR A 53 -0.98 11.49 -8.66
CA THR A 53 -0.99 10.92 -7.30
C THR A 53 0.13 9.89 -7.12
N GLU A 54 1.01 10.13 -6.15
CA GLU A 54 2.01 9.15 -5.72
C GLU A 54 1.35 8.04 -4.89
N VAL A 55 1.71 6.79 -5.21
CA VAL A 55 1.13 5.59 -4.61
C VAL A 55 2.23 4.73 -4.01
N LEU A 56 2.04 4.37 -2.73
CA LEU A 56 2.79 3.35 -2.02
C LEU A 56 1.97 2.05 -2.06
N ALA A 57 2.41 1.07 -2.84
CA ALA A 57 1.72 -0.20 -2.98
C ALA A 57 2.38 -1.28 -2.13
N LEU A 58 1.66 -1.78 -1.12
CA LEU A 58 2.10 -2.88 -0.25
C LEU A 58 1.91 -4.23 -0.96
N ASP A 59 2.99 -4.80 -1.45
CA ASP A 59 3.08 -6.14 -2.00
C ASP A 59 3.32 -7.16 -0.89
N ALA A 60 2.22 -7.78 -0.45
CA ALA A 60 2.20 -8.87 0.52
C ALA A 60 1.20 -9.94 0.04
N PRO A 61 1.57 -10.78 -0.94
CA PRO A 61 0.63 -11.71 -1.60
C PRO A 61 -0.06 -12.67 -0.63
N HIS A 62 0.63 -13.11 0.43
CA HIS A 62 0.06 -13.98 1.48
C HIS A 62 -1.13 -13.35 2.21
N LEU A 63 -1.23 -12.02 2.22
CA LEU A 63 -2.33 -11.26 2.84
C LEU A 63 -3.37 -10.80 1.81
N PHE A 64 -2.96 -10.41 0.59
CA PHE A 64 -3.83 -9.67 -0.33
C PHE A 64 -4.10 -10.34 -1.68
N ASP A 65 -3.37 -11.40 -2.06
CA ASP A 65 -3.64 -12.14 -3.29
C ASP A 65 -4.77 -13.16 -3.08
N ARG A 66 -6.01 -12.67 -3.01
CA ARG A 66 -7.21 -13.50 -2.86
C ARG A 66 -8.16 -13.36 -4.05
N VAL A 67 -8.87 -14.45 -4.32
CA VAL A 67 -9.95 -14.49 -5.32
C VAL A 67 -11.19 -13.86 -4.71
N GLY A 68 -11.66 -12.76 -5.27
CA GLY A 68 -12.82 -12.00 -4.75
C GLY A 68 -12.53 -10.51 -4.67
N GLY A 69 -13.34 -9.79 -3.89
CA GLY A 69 -13.12 -8.39 -3.57
C GLY A 69 -12.10 -8.18 -2.43
N PRO A 70 -11.71 -6.92 -2.17
CA PRO A 70 -10.74 -6.58 -1.12
C PRO A 70 -11.18 -7.00 0.29
N TYR A 71 -12.49 -7.02 0.55
CA TYR A 71 -13.08 -7.28 1.88
C TYR A 71 -13.87 -8.59 1.96
N ALA A 72 -14.40 -9.08 0.83
CA ALA A 72 -15.35 -10.17 0.79
C ALA A 72 -15.24 -10.96 -0.52
N ASP A 73 -15.68 -12.22 -0.48
CA ASP A 73 -15.93 -13.04 -1.66
C ASP A 73 -17.43 -13.36 -1.80
N GLY A 74 -17.77 -14.33 -2.67
CA GLY A 74 -19.14 -14.77 -2.87
C GLY A 74 -19.82 -15.38 -1.63
N HIS A 75 -19.08 -15.59 -0.54
CA HIS A 75 -19.54 -16.18 0.71
C HIS A 75 -19.56 -15.19 1.90
N GLY A 76 -19.11 -13.94 1.73
CA GLY A 76 -19.14 -12.90 2.76
C GLY A 76 -17.76 -12.32 3.09
N ASP A 77 -17.68 -11.60 4.20
CA ASP A 77 -16.43 -10.97 4.66
C ASP A 77 -15.40 -12.00 5.10
N TYR A 78 -14.12 -11.75 4.79
CA TYR A 78 -13.05 -12.60 5.31
C TYR A 78 -12.85 -12.39 6.82
N GLY A 79 -12.84 -13.48 7.59
CA GLY A 79 -12.68 -13.45 9.05
C GLY A 79 -11.35 -12.86 9.56
N ASP A 80 -10.35 -12.75 8.69
CA ASP A 80 -9.01 -12.22 8.97
C ASP A 80 -8.82 -10.78 8.48
N ASN A 81 -9.89 -10.08 8.05
CA ASN A 81 -9.81 -8.70 7.59
C ASN A 81 -9.11 -7.77 8.60
N ALA A 82 -9.36 -7.95 9.90
CA ALA A 82 -8.71 -7.15 10.94
C ALA A 82 -7.18 -7.25 10.91
N GLU A 83 -6.64 -8.47 10.75
CA GLU A 83 -5.20 -8.70 10.67
C GLU A 83 -4.60 -8.11 9.38
N ARG A 84 -5.28 -8.29 8.25
CA ARG A 84 -4.84 -7.78 6.94
C ARG A 84 -4.74 -6.25 6.94
N PHE A 85 -5.74 -5.56 7.48
CA PHE A 85 -5.73 -4.09 7.55
C PHE A 85 -4.86 -3.56 8.70
N ALA A 86 -4.60 -4.36 9.75
CA ALA A 86 -3.56 -4.06 10.72
C ALA A 86 -2.16 -4.07 10.08
N ALA A 87 -1.86 -5.08 9.24
CA ALA A 87 -0.62 -5.12 8.47
C ALA A 87 -0.46 -3.88 7.58
N LEU A 88 -1.49 -3.55 6.78
CA LEU A 88 -1.45 -2.33 5.95
C LEU A 88 -1.17 -1.07 6.77
N SER A 89 -1.86 -0.91 7.91
CA SER A 89 -1.71 0.26 8.77
C SER A 89 -0.34 0.32 9.44
N TRP A 90 0.21 -0.83 9.84
CA TRP A 90 1.54 -0.91 10.44
C TRP A 90 2.62 -0.49 9.45
N ALA A 91 2.57 -1.00 8.22
CA ALA A 91 3.54 -0.62 7.20
C ALA A 91 3.45 0.86 6.84
N ALA A 92 2.23 1.43 6.81
CA ALA A 92 2.02 2.86 6.64
C ALA A 92 2.65 3.67 7.79
N ALA A 93 2.45 3.24 9.03
CA ALA A 93 2.98 3.90 10.22
C ALA A 93 4.52 3.88 10.27
N GLU A 94 5.15 2.75 9.93
CA GLU A 94 6.61 2.64 9.85
C GLU A 94 7.19 3.62 8.80
N ILE A 95 6.63 3.60 7.58
CA ILE A 95 7.06 4.50 6.50
C ILE A 95 6.83 5.97 6.88
N ALA A 96 5.71 6.29 7.51
CA ALA A 96 5.42 7.65 7.96
C ALA A 96 6.41 8.11 9.04
N ARG A 97 6.74 7.24 9.99
CA ARG A 97 7.65 7.54 11.09
C ARG A 97 9.08 7.75 10.61
N ASP A 98 9.56 6.87 9.73
CA ASP A 98 10.97 6.83 9.35
C ASP A 98 11.24 7.66 8.08
N GLY A 99 10.21 7.94 7.30
CA GLY A 99 10.30 8.58 5.99
C GLY A 99 10.77 7.59 4.91
N VAL A 100 10.58 7.96 3.64
CA VAL A 100 10.95 7.14 2.50
C VAL A 100 11.23 7.98 1.25
N GLU A 101 12.31 7.70 0.54
CA GLU A 101 12.73 8.44 -0.67
C GLU A 101 12.79 9.97 -0.45
N GLY A 102 13.33 10.41 0.70
CA GLY A 102 13.44 11.83 1.05
C GLY A 102 12.10 12.51 1.40
N TRP A 103 10.99 11.78 1.38
CA TRP A 103 9.68 12.26 1.81
C TRP A 103 9.37 11.73 3.21
N LYS A 104 8.79 12.58 4.04
CA LYS A 104 8.24 12.22 5.35
C LYS A 104 6.96 13.03 5.57
N PRO A 105 5.84 12.40 5.92
CA PRO A 105 4.62 13.13 6.24
C PRO A 105 4.83 13.92 7.55
N GLU A 106 4.23 15.12 7.61
CA GLU A 106 4.21 15.98 8.80
C GLU A 106 3.20 15.51 9.86
#